data_AF-A0A8H5S0E5-F1
#
_entry.id   AF-A0A8H5S0E5-F1
#
_cell.length_a   1.000
_cell.length_b   1.000
_cell.length_c   1.000
_cell.angle_alpha   90.00
_cell.angle_beta   90.00
_cell.angle_gamma   90.00
#
_symmetry.space_group_name_H-M   'P 1'
#
loop_
_entity.id
_entity.type
_entity.pdbx_description
1 polymer ?
#
loop_
_entity_poly.entity_id
_entity_poly.type
_entity_poly.pdbx_seq_one_letter_code
_entity_poly.pdbx_strand_id
1 'polypeptide(L)'
;MPPLADPVLGAATNATNGKHNGGSRRRSTSPRRGHGRGHGRKRNRHRNRSRHGRSRGQRRSDDEHQDPSPPVPSDDDELTEDIVESDTRVVTYRPANSFVNAPEQLTKREKFQIFMLLRPIQNTRDPRYRLTYNYWNNILNSLFDHWNTNLGDPANPILPDRPVEQTFIDGGTLKSDQPLPNARRRACRPMVEDYRTRGAVVRLGVSINTDTNSISFPWTDTEGNPVSDSDVSFKDGRTEADLRREVIEQYDNLERIRIVDYNNKLHRAVSRRAIKRWTRNGTEVPSDLGELPKYQMLVRAADVLEAETQRNQDTLDAIREFQVEETDLRLS
;
A
#
# COMPACT_ATOMS: atom_id res chain seq x y z
N MET A 1 -2.92 -15.84 -12.27
CA MET A 1 -2.30 -15.05 -11.18
C MET A 1 -3.26 -13.95 -10.81
N PRO A 2 -3.66 -13.78 -9.54
CA PRO A 2 -4.61 -12.74 -9.20
C PRO A 2 -3.89 -11.37 -9.20
N PRO A 3 -4.53 -10.30 -9.69
CA PRO A 3 -4.05 -8.94 -9.49
C PRO A 3 -3.94 -8.63 -7.99
N LEU A 4 -3.19 -7.59 -7.64
CA LEU A 4 -3.21 -7.01 -6.28
C LEU A 4 -4.67 -6.89 -5.84
N ALA A 5 -5.09 -7.71 -4.89
CA ALA A 5 -6.38 -7.55 -4.26
C ALA A 5 -6.42 -6.13 -3.69
N ASP A 6 -7.46 -5.40 -4.07
CA ASP A 6 -7.71 -4.05 -3.59
C ASP A 6 -7.58 -4.01 -2.06
N PRO A 7 -6.87 -3.03 -1.48
CA PRO A 7 -7.04 -2.76 -0.07
C PRO A 7 -8.51 -2.37 0.13
N VAL A 8 -9.25 -3.23 0.83
CA VAL A 8 -10.62 -2.96 1.28
C VAL A 8 -10.62 -1.62 2.02
N LEU A 9 -11.08 -0.58 1.34
CA LEU A 9 -11.50 0.67 1.94
C LEU A 9 -12.84 0.39 2.65
N GLY A 10 -12.82 0.27 3.98
CA GLY A 10 -14.05 0.41 4.76
C GLY A 10 -14.09 -0.34 6.09
N ALA A 11 -13.86 0.39 7.18
CA ALA A 11 -14.62 0.23 8.41
C ALA A 11 -14.51 1.53 9.24
N ALA A 12 -15.37 2.49 8.93
CA ALA A 12 -15.76 3.51 9.89
C ALA A 12 -16.64 2.84 10.95
N THR A 13 -16.22 2.87 12.22
CA THR A 13 -17.10 2.57 13.34
C THR A 13 -17.32 3.83 14.16
N ASN A 14 -18.55 4.36 14.04
CA ASN A 14 -19.15 5.25 15.02
C ASN A 14 -19.28 4.51 16.35
N ALA A 15 -18.84 5.13 17.43
CA ALA A 15 -19.30 4.84 18.78
C ALA A 15 -19.65 6.16 19.48
N THR A 16 -20.95 6.35 19.68
CA THR A 16 -21.60 7.43 20.43
C THR A 16 -21.59 7.18 21.94
N ASN A 17 -21.69 8.29 22.69
CA ASN A 17 -22.06 8.47 24.10
C ASN A 17 -21.01 8.11 25.16
N GLY A 18 -20.68 8.96 26.13
CA GLY A 18 -21.20 10.27 26.53
C GLY A 18 -20.83 10.51 28.01
N LYS A 19 -20.64 11.77 28.43
CA LYS A 19 -21.03 12.28 29.77
C LYS A 19 -20.78 13.78 29.91
N HIS A 20 -21.74 14.37 30.63
CA HIS A 20 -21.98 15.78 30.90
C HIS A 20 -20.93 16.49 31.77
N ASN A 21 -20.75 17.78 31.52
CA ASN A 21 -20.93 18.92 32.46
C ASN A 21 -20.58 20.20 31.68
N GLY A 22 -21.40 21.24 31.60
CA GLY A 22 -22.02 21.99 32.70
C GLY A 22 -21.36 23.37 32.72
N GLY A 23 -22.00 24.41 32.18
CA GLY A 23 -21.38 25.74 32.13
C GLY A 23 -22.21 26.82 31.41
N SER A 24 -23.20 27.37 32.11
CA SER A 24 -23.90 28.61 31.77
C SER A 24 -22.97 29.77 31.41
N ARG A 25 -23.35 30.60 30.41
CA ARG A 25 -23.46 32.07 30.59
C ARG A 25 -24.14 32.76 29.39
N ARG A 26 -24.96 33.75 29.78
CA ARG A 26 -25.87 34.61 29.02
C ARG A 26 -25.14 35.68 28.18
N ARG A 27 -25.78 36.14 27.09
CA ARG A 27 -26.16 37.53 26.74
C ARG A 27 -26.75 37.54 25.32
N SER A 28 -28.03 37.88 25.11
CA SER A 28 -28.54 39.23 24.71
C SER A 28 -27.69 39.84 23.57
N THR A 29 -28.16 40.14 22.36
CA THR A 29 -29.26 41.05 21.95
C THR A 29 -29.39 41.03 20.41
N SER A 30 -30.61 41.09 19.87
CA SER A 30 -30.92 41.62 18.52
C SER A 30 -31.41 43.09 18.65
N PRO A 31 -31.96 43.82 17.64
CA PRO A 31 -31.95 43.70 16.17
C PRO A 31 -31.77 45.07 15.42
N ARG A 32 -31.67 45.08 14.07
CA ARG A 32 -32.14 46.16 13.13
C ARG A 32 -31.99 45.68 11.68
N ARG A 33 -33.05 45.40 10.89
CA ARG A 33 -33.97 46.27 10.10
C ARG A 33 -33.31 47.10 8.98
N GLY A 34 -33.83 46.94 7.77
CA GLY A 34 -33.66 47.81 6.59
C GLY A 34 -33.81 47.02 5.27
N HIS A 35 -35.01 46.62 4.85
CA HIS A 35 -35.86 47.30 3.85
C HIS A 35 -35.15 47.81 2.59
N GLY A 36 -35.52 47.23 1.43
CA GLY A 36 -35.25 47.77 0.10
C GLY A 36 -35.98 46.97 -0.98
N ARG A 37 -37.24 47.34 -1.26
CA ARG A 37 -38.05 46.86 -2.40
C ARG A 37 -37.63 47.61 -3.67
N GLY A 38 -37.65 46.95 -4.82
CA GLY A 38 -37.52 47.60 -6.14
C GLY A 38 -38.05 46.71 -7.26
N HIS A 39 -39.24 47.04 -7.75
CA HIS A 39 -39.94 46.43 -8.89
C HIS A 39 -39.27 46.74 -10.23
N GLY A 40 -39.46 45.88 -11.25
CA GLY A 40 -39.16 46.27 -12.64
C GLY A 40 -39.28 45.17 -13.69
N ARG A 41 -40.51 44.80 -14.07
CA ARG A 41 -40.82 44.01 -15.28
C ARG A 41 -40.33 44.73 -16.54
N LYS A 42 -39.90 43.98 -17.57
CA LYS A 42 -40.53 43.97 -18.91
C LYS A 42 -39.88 42.97 -19.86
N ARG A 43 -40.69 41.99 -20.26
CA ARG A 43 -40.56 41.18 -21.47
C ARG A 43 -40.71 42.11 -22.68
N ASN A 44 -39.98 41.86 -23.76
CA ASN A 44 -40.55 42.04 -25.09
C ASN A 44 -40.01 40.99 -26.07
N ARG A 45 -40.94 40.13 -26.49
CA ARG A 45 -40.84 39.24 -27.63
C ARG A 45 -41.08 40.08 -28.89
N HIS A 46 -40.24 39.93 -29.90
CA HIS A 46 -40.67 40.14 -31.28
C HIS A 46 -40.38 38.88 -32.09
N ARG A 47 -41.48 38.26 -32.55
CA ARG A 47 -41.55 37.38 -33.71
C ARG A 47 -41.74 38.25 -34.95
N ASN A 48 -41.06 37.91 -36.04
CA ASN A 48 -41.60 37.84 -37.41
C ASN A 48 -40.52 37.17 -38.28
N ARG A 49 -40.69 35.92 -38.72
CA ARG A 49 -41.37 35.50 -39.96
C ARG A 49 -40.79 36.19 -41.22
N SER A 50 -40.02 35.46 -42.02
CA SER A 50 -40.52 34.82 -43.25
C SER A 50 -39.42 34.41 -44.24
N ARG A 51 -39.61 33.20 -44.80
CA ARG A 51 -39.44 32.80 -46.22
C ARG A 51 -38.04 32.53 -46.81
N HIS A 52 -37.93 31.25 -47.17
CA HIS A 52 -37.55 30.69 -48.47
C HIS A 52 -36.22 31.09 -49.13
N GLY A 53 -35.37 30.08 -49.27
CA GLY A 53 -34.30 30.02 -50.26
C GLY A 53 -33.73 28.60 -50.32
N ARG A 54 -34.40 27.69 -51.05
CA ARG A 54 -33.78 26.45 -51.53
C ARG A 54 -32.66 26.85 -52.48
N SER A 55 -31.42 26.45 -52.20
CA SER A 55 -30.42 26.32 -53.25
C SER A 55 -29.58 25.06 -53.03
N ARG A 56 -29.47 24.30 -54.11
CA ARG A 56 -28.72 23.07 -54.26
C ARG A 56 -27.23 23.38 -54.07
N GLY A 57 -26.57 22.61 -53.21
CA GLY A 57 -25.12 22.62 -53.05
C GLY A 57 -24.64 21.23 -52.69
N GLN A 58 -24.12 20.54 -53.71
CA GLN A 58 -23.08 19.51 -53.65
C GLN A 58 -22.91 18.77 -52.32
N ARG A 59 -23.40 17.52 -52.29
CA ARG A 59 -22.83 16.47 -51.45
C ARG A 59 -21.39 16.23 -51.92
N ARG A 60 -20.43 16.87 -51.25
CA ARG A 60 -19.06 16.36 -51.16
C ARG A 60 -19.10 15.28 -50.08
N SER A 61 -18.81 14.06 -50.49
CA SER A 61 -18.47 12.98 -49.59
C SER A 61 -17.06 13.29 -49.09
N ASP A 62 -16.97 14.11 -48.03
CA ASP A 62 -15.77 14.15 -47.22
C ASP A 62 -15.84 12.88 -46.36
N ASP A 63 -15.28 11.79 -46.90
CA ASP A 63 -14.80 10.66 -46.08
C ASP A 63 -13.67 11.24 -45.23
N GLU A 64 -14.06 11.87 -44.12
CA GLU A 64 -13.18 12.07 -42.99
C GLU A 64 -12.71 10.67 -42.58
N HIS A 65 -11.47 10.36 -42.94
CA HIS A 65 -10.64 9.43 -42.20
C HIS A 65 -10.57 9.95 -40.76
N GLN A 66 -11.61 9.66 -39.96
CA GLN A 66 -11.50 9.64 -38.53
C GLN A 66 -10.52 8.50 -38.24
N ASP A 67 -9.25 8.87 -38.08
CA ASP A 67 -8.30 8.00 -37.40
C ASP A 67 -9.00 7.52 -36.13
N PRO A 68 -9.13 6.19 -35.93
CA PRO A 68 -9.79 5.67 -34.77
C PRO A 68 -9.07 6.24 -33.55
N SER A 69 -9.82 6.97 -32.71
CA SER A 69 -9.32 7.41 -31.41
C SER A 69 -8.62 6.24 -30.75
N PRO A 70 -7.40 6.43 -30.22
CA PRO A 70 -6.64 5.34 -29.63
C PRO A 70 -7.53 4.62 -28.59
N PRO A 71 -7.49 3.28 -28.57
CA PRO A 71 -8.33 2.51 -27.66
C PRO A 71 -8.07 2.97 -26.22
N VAL A 72 -9.15 3.24 -25.49
CA VAL A 72 -9.06 3.57 -24.07
C VAL A 72 -8.46 2.36 -23.35
N PRO A 73 -7.39 2.53 -22.55
CA PRO A 73 -6.81 1.42 -21.80
C PRO A 73 -7.85 0.77 -20.89
N SER A 74 -7.83 -0.56 -20.83
CA SER A 74 -8.59 -1.32 -19.85
C SER A 74 -7.95 -1.17 -18.46
N ASP A 75 -8.75 -1.33 -17.42
CA ASP A 75 -8.31 -1.20 -16.02
C ASP A 75 -7.19 -2.19 -15.66
N ASP A 76 -7.17 -3.35 -16.32
CA ASP A 76 -6.19 -4.42 -16.14
C ASP A 76 -4.96 -4.32 -17.06
N ASP A 77 -4.94 -3.33 -17.97
CA ASP A 77 -3.80 -3.12 -18.86
C ASP A 77 -2.58 -2.69 -18.05
N GLU A 78 -1.42 -3.16 -18.48
CA GLU A 78 -0.15 -2.78 -17.85
C GLU A 78 0.11 -1.30 -18.09
N LEU A 79 0.46 -0.58 -17.03
CA LEU A 79 0.76 0.84 -17.09
C LEU A 79 2.10 1.06 -17.80
N THR A 80 2.03 1.54 -19.04
CA THR A 80 3.19 1.92 -19.85
C THR A 80 3.40 3.44 -19.88
N GLU A 81 4.59 3.86 -20.32
CA GLU A 81 4.88 5.27 -20.58
C GLU A 81 3.90 5.87 -21.61
N ASP A 82 3.59 5.13 -22.69
CA ASP A 82 2.63 5.56 -23.73
C ASP A 82 1.23 5.83 -23.17
N ILE A 83 0.75 5.00 -22.24
CA ILE A 83 -0.55 5.21 -21.58
C ILE A 83 -0.57 6.51 -20.79
N VAL A 84 0.53 6.83 -20.09
CA VAL A 84 0.63 8.07 -19.31
C VAL A 84 0.75 9.29 -20.22
N GLU A 85 1.51 9.20 -21.31
CA GLU A 85 1.70 10.30 -22.26
C GLU A 85 0.44 10.60 -23.12
N SER A 86 -0.33 9.56 -23.42
CA SER A 86 -1.59 9.67 -24.15
C SER A 86 -2.75 10.22 -23.31
N ASP A 87 -2.57 10.39 -21.99
CA ASP A 87 -3.61 10.96 -21.12
C ASP A 87 -4.01 12.38 -21.55
N THR A 88 -5.28 12.53 -21.92
CA THR A 88 -5.87 13.79 -22.39
C THR A 88 -6.52 14.61 -21.27
N ARG A 89 -6.71 14.04 -20.07
CA ARG A 89 -7.32 14.71 -18.91
C ARG A 89 -6.29 15.54 -18.16
N VAL A 90 -5.81 16.60 -18.80
CA VAL A 90 -4.68 17.41 -18.35
C VAL A 90 -4.87 18.88 -18.71
N VAL A 91 -4.20 19.76 -17.98
CA VAL A 91 -4.03 21.17 -18.39
C VAL A 91 -2.77 21.32 -19.25
N THR A 92 -2.79 22.28 -20.17
CA THR A 92 -1.66 22.50 -21.10
C THR A 92 -0.45 23.13 -20.43
N TYR A 93 -0.68 24.00 -19.45
CA TYR A 93 0.37 24.80 -18.82
C TYR A 93 0.00 25.15 -17.38
N ARG A 94 1.03 25.32 -16.54
CA ARG A 94 0.89 25.78 -15.16
C ARG A 94 1.78 26.99 -14.88
N PRO A 95 1.18 28.17 -14.60
CA PRO A 95 1.92 29.30 -14.07
C PRO A 95 2.27 29.12 -12.59
N ALA A 96 3.27 29.89 -12.14
CA ALA A 96 3.58 30.09 -10.74
C ALA A 96 2.36 30.60 -9.95
N ASN A 97 2.33 30.29 -8.66
CA ASN A 97 1.24 30.60 -7.72
C ASN A 97 -0.14 30.08 -8.14
N SER A 98 -0.20 28.88 -8.72
CA SER A 98 -1.46 28.20 -9.08
C SER A 98 -2.05 27.40 -7.92
N PHE A 99 -3.33 27.04 -8.04
CA PHE A 99 -4.02 26.15 -7.11
C PHE A 99 -4.36 24.83 -7.79
N VAL A 100 -4.16 23.71 -7.07
CA VAL A 100 -4.52 22.36 -7.55
C VAL A 100 -5.22 21.57 -6.46
N ASN A 101 -6.35 20.96 -6.82
CA ASN A 101 -7.13 20.08 -5.97
C ASN A 101 -7.67 18.84 -6.68
N ALA A 102 -7.31 18.60 -7.94
CA ALA A 102 -7.79 17.45 -8.70
C ALA A 102 -6.76 16.93 -9.73
N PRO A 103 -6.79 15.63 -10.08
CA PRO A 103 -5.87 15.04 -11.07
C PRO A 103 -5.92 15.68 -12.45
N GLU A 104 -7.10 16.13 -12.91
CA GLU A 104 -7.31 16.72 -14.24
C GLU A 104 -6.63 18.08 -14.38
N GLN A 105 -6.29 18.71 -13.25
CA GLN A 105 -5.59 19.99 -13.21
C GLN A 105 -4.08 19.84 -13.32
N LEU A 106 -3.54 18.61 -13.43
CA LEU A 106 -2.12 18.35 -13.67
C LEU A 106 -1.79 18.44 -15.16
N THR A 107 -0.58 18.88 -15.49
CA THR A 107 -0.10 18.83 -16.88
C THR A 107 0.35 17.41 -17.25
N LYS A 108 0.48 17.11 -18.55
CA LYS A 108 1.08 15.84 -19.02
C LYS A 108 2.44 15.59 -18.40
N ARG A 109 3.29 16.62 -18.39
CA ARG A 109 4.64 16.54 -17.83
C ARG A 109 4.62 16.20 -16.35
N GLU A 110 3.70 16.77 -15.57
CA GLU A 110 3.56 16.49 -14.14
C GLU A 110 3.11 15.07 -13.88
N LYS A 111 2.13 14.57 -14.64
CA LYS A 111 1.69 13.17 -14.57
C LYS A 111 2.83 12.22 -14.91
N PHE A 112 3.59 12.50 -15.95
CA PHE A 112 4.76 11.70 -16.32
C PHE A 112 5.82 11.68 -15.21
N GLN A 113 6.10 12.83 -14.58
CA GLN A 113 7.04 12.88 -13.46
C GLN A 113 6.55 12.10 -12.24
N ILE A 114 5.24 12.15 -11.93
CA ILE A 114 4.63 11.31 -10.90
C ILE A 114 4.77 9.82 -11.25
N PHE A 115 4.54 9.45 -12.51
CA PHE A 115 4.78 8.08 -12.99
C PHE A 115 6.24 7.65 -12.80
N MET A 116 7.20 8.51 -13.10
CA MET A 116 8.63 8.24 -12.88
C MET A 116 8.98 8.05 -11.40
N LEU A 117 8.32 8.79 -10.50
CA LEU A 117 8.44 8.57 -9.06
C LEU A 117 7.84 7.23 -8.62
N LEU A 118 6.79 6.76 -9.31
CA LEU A 118 6.10 5.50 -8.99
C LEU A 118 6.88 4.29 -9.48
N ARG A 119 7.50 4.36 -10.66
CA ARG A 119 8.15 3.23 -11.35
C ARG A 119 9.04 2.36 -10.45
N PRO A 120 9.88 2.90 -9.54
CA PRO A 120 10.73 2.08 -8.68
C PRO A 120 9.96 1.13 -7.75
N ILE A 121 8.67 1.39 -7.47
CA ILE A 121 7.83 0.49 -6.67
C ILE A 121 7.69 -0.90 -7.31
N GLN A 122 7.83 -1.02 -8.63
CA GLN A 122 7.79 -2.30 -9.34
C GLN A 122 8.87 -3.26 -8.84
N ASN A 123 10.01 -2.71 -8.44
CA ASN A 123 11.17 -3.48 -8.01
C ASN A 123 11.18 -3.81 -6.52
N THR A 124 10.14 -3.43 -5.77
CA THR A 124 10.09 -3.67 -4.32
C THR A 124 9.63 -5.08 -3.95
N ARG A 125 9.56 -5.99 -4.93
CA ARG A 125 9.09 -7.37 -4.79
C ARG A 125 9.70 -8.23 -5.90
N ASP A 126 9.85 -9.51 -5.61
CA ASP A 126 10.07 -10.57 -6.59
C ASP A 126 8.89 -11.57 -6.60
N PRO A 127 8.30 -11.95 -7.76
CA PRO A 127 8.40 -11.26 -9.03
C PRO A 127 7.91 -9.80 -8.92
N ARG A 128 8.43 -8.95 -9.82
CA ARG A 128 8.15 -7.51 -9.84
C ARG A 128 6.64 -7.22 -9.86
N TYR A 129 6.23 -6.14 -9.20
CA TYR A 129 4.85 -5.70 -9.26
C TYR A 129 4.48 -5.28 -10.68
N ARG A 130 3.39 -5.82 -11.19
CA ARG A 130 2.74 -5.31 -12.40
C ARG A 130 1.87 -4.11 -12.02
N LEU A 131 2.24 -2.93 -12.50
CA LEU A 131 1.41 -1.73 -12.34
C LEU A 131 0.33 -1.75 -13.41
N THR A 132 -0.93 -1.54 -13.02
CA THR A 132 -2.05 -1.48 -13.95
C THR A 132 -2.56 -0.06 -14.13
N TYR A 133 -3.33 0.18 -15.19
CA TYR A 133 -3.99 1.46 -15.42
C TYR A 133 -4.97 1.84 -14.28
N ASN A 134 -5.70 0.86 -13.73
CA ASN A 134 -6.54 1.10 -12.55
C ASN A 134 -5.72 1.55 -11.34
N TYR A 135 -4.58 0.87 -11.08
CA TYR A 135 -3.68 1.26 -10.01
C TYR A 135 -3.18 2.71 -10.17
N TRP A 136 -2.83 3.11 -11.39
CA TRP A 136 -2.46 4.49 -11.71
C TRP A 136 -3.58 5.49 -11.40
N ASN A 137 -4.80 5.21 -11.84
CA ASN A 137 -5.96 6.07 -11.54
C ASN A 137 -6.20 6.20 -10.04
N ASN A 138 -6.10 5.09 -9.29
CA ASN A 138 -6.25 5.08 -7.83
C ASN A 138 -5.16 5.93 -7.16
N ILE A 139 -3.91 5.82 -7.61
CA ILE A 139 -2.82 6.66 -7.12
C ILE A 139 -3.13 8.13 -7.38
N LEU A 140 -3.46 8.52 -8.61
CA LEU A 140 -3.76 9.91 -8.95
C LEU A 140 -4.91 10.49 -8.11
N ASN A 141 -6.00 9.74 -7.95
CA ASN A 141 -7.13 10.14 -7.11
C ASN A 141 -6.71 10.31 -5.64
N SER A 142 -5.92 9.37 -5.12
CA SER A 142 -5.43 9.41 -3.73
C SER A 142 -4.50 10.60 -3.45
N LEU A 143 -3.85 11.18 -4.47
CA LEU A 143 -3.02 12.38 -4.30
C LEU A 143 -3.84 13.57 -3.82
N PHE A 144 -5.12 13.65 -4.16
CA PHE A 144 -6.00 14.75 -3.78
C PHE A 144 -7.02 14.37 -2.71
N ASP A 145 -7.01 13.11 -2.26
CA ASP A 145 -7.84 12.66 -1.15
C ASP A 145 -7.54 13.49 0.13
N HIS A 146 -8.54 14.25 0.55
CA HIS A 146 -8.49 15.24 1.63
C HIS A 146 -7.27 16.19 1.57
N TRP A 147 -6.74 16.45 0.37
CA TRP A 147 -5.54 17.28 0.18
C TRP A 147 -5.62 18.20 -1.03
N ASN A 148 -5.04 19.39 -0.90
CA ASN A 148 -4.81 20.34 -1.99
C ASN A 148 -3.57 21.18 -1.70
N THR A 149 -3.15 22.01 -2.65
CA THR A 149 -1.88 22.74 -2.59
C THR A 149 -1.83 23.86 -1.55
N ASN A 150 -2.96 24.27 -0.97
CA ASN A 150 -2.99 25.22 0.13
C ASN A 150 -2.63 24.57 1.47
N LEU A 151 -2.74 23.24 1.58
CA LEU A 151 -2.37 22.52 2.79
C LEU A 151 -0.86 22.38 2.94
N GLY A 152 -0.40 22.07 4.15
CA GLY A 152 1.01 21.85 4.48
C GLY A 152 1.69 20.76 3.64
N ASP A 153 3.02 20.79 3.60
CA ASP A 153 3.80 19.74 2.96
C ASP A 153 3.63 18.45 3.78
N PRO A 154 3.23 17.32 3.15
CA PRO A 154 3.09 16.08 3.89
C PRO A 154 4.46 15.58 4.38
N ALA A 155 4.49 15.10 5.62
CA ALA A 155 5.64 14.40 6.17
C ALA A 155 5.83 13.04 5.46
N ASN A 156 7.05 12.49 5.54
CA ASN A 156 7.26 11.10 5.13
C ASN A 156 6.51 10.18 6.10
N PRO A 157 5.87 9.11 5.61
CA PRO A 157 5.32 8.10 6.49
C PRO A 157 6.45 7.43 7.27
N ILE A 158 6.11 6.95 8.46
CA ILE A 158 6.96 6.09 9.26
C ILE A 158 6.55 4.66 8.94
N LEU A 159 7.52 3.80 8.64
CA LEU A 159 7.27 2.37 8.48
C LEU A 159 6.92 1.81 9.87
N PRO A 160 5.71 1.27 10.10
CA PRO A 160 5.36 0.69 11.39
C PRO A 160 6.31 -0.45 11.73
N ASP A 161 6.61 -0.68 13.00
CA ASP A 161 7.30 -1.90 13.42
C ASP A 161 6.44 -3.13 13.13
N ARG A 162 7.06 -4.32 13.07
CA ARG A 162 6.29 -5.57 12.98
C ARG A 162 5.68 -5.87 14.35
N PRO A 163 4.35 -5.85 14.51
CA PRO A 163 3.75 -6.20 15.78
C PRO A 163 3.98 -7.69 16.04
N VAL A 164 4.65 -7.98 17.17
CA VAL A 164 5.01 -9.34 17.59
C VAL A 164 3.77 -10.23 17.52
N GLU A 165 2.67 -9.82 18.15
CA GLU A 165 1.41 -10.57 18.21
C GLU A 165 0.82 -11.00 16.86
N GLN A 166 1.15 -10.31 15.76
CA GLN A 166 0.63 -10.64 14.43
C GLN A 166 1.56 -11.58 13.65
N THR A 167 2.77 -11.86 14.16
CA THR A 167 3.74 -12.77 13.55
C THR A 167 3.72 -14.19 14.13
N PHE A 168 2.79 -14.46 15.05
CA PHE A 168 2.61 -15.76 15.68
C PHE A 168 1.21 -16.32 15.47
N ILE A 169 1.12 -17.65 15.54
CA ILE A 169 -0.12 -18.40 15.63
C ILE A 169 -0.12 -19.26 16.88
N ASP A 170 -1.30 -19.60 17.39
CA ASP A 170 -1.44 -20.61 18.45
C ASP A 170 -1.21 -22.00 17.87
N GLY A 171 -0.01 -22.54 18.07
CA GLY A 171 0.42 -23.80 17.44
C GLY A 171 0.21 -25.04 18.30
N GLY A 172 0.00 -24.89 19.62
CA GLY A 172 -0.18 -26.05 20.49
C GLY A 172 -0.20 -25.73 21.97
N THR A 173 0.05 -26.76 22.77
CA THR A 173 0.15 -26.66 24.23
C THR A 173 1.38 -27.37 24.77
N LEU A 174 1.81 -27.02 25.99
CA LEU A 174 2.94 -27.66 26.65
C LEU A 174 2.63 -29.10 27.07
N LYS A 175 3.51 -30.06 26.75
CA LYS A 175 3.44 -31.47 27.18
C LYS A 175 3.70 -31.66 28.67
N SER A 176 4.51 -30.79 29.27
CA SER A 176 4.91 -30.84 30.68
C SER A 176 5.13 -29.44 31.23
N ASP A 177 5.20 -29.32 32.55
CA ASP A 177 5.57 -28.07 33.20
C ASP A 177 6.97 -27.67 32.76
N GLN A 178 7.11 -26.42 32.34
CA GLN A 178 8.35 -25.85 31.86
C GLN A 178 8.95 -24.96 32.94
N PRO A 179 10.27 -25.02 33.15
CA PRO A 179 10.88 -24.25 34.20
C PRO A 179 10.99 -22.78 33.77
N LEU A 180 10.80 -21.85 34.72
CA LEU A 180 10.80 -20.42 34.42
C LEU A 180 12.11 -19.95 33.76
N PRO A 181 12.10 -18.86 32.97
CA PRO A 181 13.33 -18.26 32.46
C PRO A 181 14.30 -17.89 33.59
N ASN A 182 15.61 -18.01 33.33
CA ASN A 182 16.67 -17.81 34.33
C ASN A 182 16.58 -16.46 35.07
N ALA A 183 16.14 -15.40 34.38
CA ALA A 183 15.94 -14.07 34.96
C ALA A 183 14.87 -14.07 36.08
N ARG A 184 13.80 -14.86 35.92
CA ARG A 184 12.72 -14.99 36.91
C ARG A 184 13.02 -16.02 38.00
N ARG A 185 13.82 -17.06 37.70
CA ARG A 185 14.30 -18.00 38.73
C ARG A 185 15.15 -17.31 39.82
N ARG A 186 15.98 -16.35 39.42
CA ARG A 186 16.81 -15.55 40.34
C ARG A 186 16.00 -14.65 41.28
N ALA A 187 14.76 -14.35 40.93
CA ALA A 187 13.87 -13.53 41.75
C ALA A 187 13.16 -14.30 42.88
N CYS A 188 13.50 -15.59 43.10
CA CYS A 188 12.98 -16.44 44.18
C CYS A 188 11.45 -16.38 44.34
N ARG A 189 10.70 -16.30 43.24
CA ARG A 189 9.24 -16.47 43.26
C ARG A 189 8.92 -17.95 43.08
N PRO A 190 8.31 -18.63 44.07
CA PRO A 190 8.03 -20.07 44.02
C PRO A 190 6.73 -20.39 43.25
N MET A 191 6.36 -19.59 42.26
CA MET A 191 5.09 -19.73 41.57
C MET A 191 5.34 -20.24 40.16
N VAL A 192 4.93 -21.47 39.85
CA VAL A 192 4.79 -21.93 38.47
C VAL A 192 3.74 -21.01 37.85
N GLU A 193 4.17 -20.11 36.97
CA GLU A 193 3.25 -19.17 36.34
C GLU A 193 2.41 -19.94 35.31
N ASP A 194 1.10 -19.67 35.26
CA ASP A 194 0.12 -20.50 34.54
C ASP A 194 0.49 -20.78 33.08
N TYR A 195 1.18 -19.84 32.41
CA TYR A 195 1.65 -19.98 31.02
C TYR A 195 2.82 -20.96 30.81
N ARG A 196 3.36 -21.53 31.89
CA ARG A 196 4.44 -22.53 31.86
C ARG A 196 4.01 -23.88 32.44
N THR A 197 2.72 -24.05 32.73
CA THR A 197 2.15 -25.32 33.16
C THR A 197 1.84 -26.22 31.96
N ARG A 198 1.79 -27.53 32.18
CA ARG A 198 1.30 -28.48 31.19
C ARG A 198 -0.09 -28.07 30.71
N GLY A 199 -0.28 -28.05 29.40
CA GLY A 199 -1.52 -27.62 28.75
C GLY A 199 -1.59 -26.12 28.45
N ALA A 200 -0.63 -25.31 28.92
CA ALA A 200 -0.57 -23.90 28.57
C ALA A 200 -0.28 -23.71 27.07
N VAL A 201 -0.82 -22.63 26.49
CA VAL A 201 -0.71 -22.33 25.05
C VAL A 201 0.72 -21.98 24.67
N VAL A 202 1.17 -22.55 23.54
CA VAL A 202 2.44 -22.23 22.90
C VAL A 202 2.17 -21.70 21.50
N ARG A 203 2.90 -20.67 21.15
CA ARG A 203 2.81 -19.96 19.88
C ARG A 203 3.98 -20.28 18.97
N LEU A 204 3.69 -20.50 17.70
CA LEU A 204 4.68 -20.64 16.64
C LEU A 204 4.83 -19.31 15.92
N GLY A 205 6.07 -18.84 15.73
CA GLY A 205 6.37 -17.61 15.01
C GLY A 205 7.19 -17.84 13.74
N VAL A 206 7.34 -16.77 12.95
CA VAL A 206 8.31 -16.68 11.85
C VAL A 206 9.36 -15.63 12.20
N SER A 207 10.63 -16.02 12.10
CA SER A 207 11.76 -15.10 12.24
C SER A 207 12.66 -15.22 11.01
N ILE A 208 12.80 -14.11 10.28
CA ILE A 208 13.63 -14.01 9.08
C ILE A 208 14.91 -13.25 9.44
N ASN A 209 16.05 -13.86 9.16
CA ASN A 209 17.34 -13.18 9.16
C ASN A 209 17.66 -12.74 7.74
N THR A 210 17.62 -11.43 7.51
CA THR A 210 17.86 -10.83 6.19
C THR A 210 19.33 -10.90 5.77
N ASP A 211 20.26 -10.97 6.72
CA ASP A 211 21.71 -10.97 6.43
C ASP A 211 22.15 -12.34 5.91
N THR A 212 21.60 -13.41 6.49
CA THR A 212 21.86 -14.80 6.06
C THR A 212 20.80 -15.34 5.11
N ASN A 213 19.76 -14.54 4.82
CA ASN A 213 18.58 -14.93 4.05
C ASN A 213 17.99 -16.27 4.52
N SER A 214 17.90 -16.46 5.84
CA SER A 214 17.43 -17.71 6.45
C SER A 214 16.14 -17.49 7.24
N ILE A 215 15.32 -18.53 7.33
CA ILE A 215 14.07 -18.50 8.10
C ILE A 215 14.14 -19.49 9.28
N SER A 216 13.54 -19.09 10.40
CA SER A 216 13.43 -19.92 11.59
C SER A 216 12.01 -19.84 12.16
N PHE A 217 11.61 -20.92 12.84
CA PHE A 217 10.27 -21.09 13.38
C PHE A 217 10.33 -21.22 14.91
N PRO A 218 10.55 -20.12 15.65
CA PRO A 218 10.65 -20.18 17.09
C PRO A 218 9.30 -20.51 17.74
N TRP A 219 9.34 -21.43 18.70
CA TRP A 219 8.25 -21.69 19.63
C TRP A 219 8.39 -20.81 20.87
N THR A 220 7.30 -20.17 21.28
CA THR A 220 7.28 -19.28 22.45
C THR A 220 6.02 -19.47 23.29
N ASP A 221 6.12 -19.21 24.59
CA ASP A 221 4.93 -19.12 25.44
C ASP A 221 4.14 -17.80 25.19
N THR A 222 3.04 -17.61 25.91
CA THR A 222 2.22 -16.39 25.81
C THR A 222 2.95 -15.12 26.27
N GLU A 223 4.03 -15.26 27.04
CA GLU A 223 4.91 -14.17 27.48
C GLU A 223 6.09 -13.92 26.52
N GLY A 224 6.22 -14.70 25.44
CA GLY A 224 7.26 -14.55 24.43
C GLY A 224 8.59 -15.22 24.79
N ASN A 225 8.64 -16.05 25.84
CA ASN A 225 9.85 -16.78 26.19
C ASN A 225 9.95 -18.08 25.38
N PRO A 226 11.17 -18.51 25.00
CA PRO A 226 11.36 -19.67 24.13
C PRO A 226 10.89 -20.99 24.78
N VAL A 227 10.40 -21.89 23.93
CA VAL A 227 9.95 -23.25 24.25
C VAL A 227 10.61 -24.23 23.26
N SER A 228 10.98 -25.42 23.72
CA SER A 228 11.51 -26.47 22.83
C SER A 228 10.39 -27.12 22.05
N ASP A 229 10.60 -27.41 20.76
CA ASP A 229 9.63 -28.14 19.92
C ASP A 229 9.29 -29.53 20.49
N SER A 230 10.27 -30.19 21.12
CA SER A 230 10.07 -31.48 21.82
C SER A 230 8.96 -31.42 22.87
N ASP A 231 8.72 -30.24 23.44
CA ASP A 231 7.83 -30.03 24.57
C ASP A 231 6.45 -29.54 24.15
N VAL A 232 6.20 -29.41 22.84
CA VAL A 232 4.93 -28.95 22.28
C VAL A 232 4.07 -30.14 21.84
N SER A 233 2.82 -30.15 22.31
CA SER A 233 1.74 -30.96 21.75
C SER A 233 0.99 -30.11 20.73
N PHE A 234 1.04 -30.51 19.45
CA PHE A 234 0.43 -29.75 18.37
C PHE A 234 -1.10 -29.70 18.48
N LYS A 235 -1.65 -28.54 18.10
CA LYS A 235 -3.09 -28.27 18.15
C LYS A 235 -3.87 -29.15 17.17
N ASP A 236 -5.03 -29.66 17.58
CA ASP A 236 -6.01 -30.33 16.72
C ASP A 236 -5.47 -31.50 15.87
N GLY A 237 -4.42 -32.18 16.32
CA GLY A 237 -3.77 -33.25 15.56
C GLY A 237 -3.04 -32.79 14.29
N ARG A 238 -2.81 -31.48 14.14
CA ARG A 238 -2.04 -30.92 13.03
C ARG A 238 -0.58 -31.33 13.11
N THR A 239 0.07 -31.41 11.95
CA THR A 239 1.52 -31.59 11.88
C THR A 239 2.24 -30.26 12.04
N GLU A 240 3.52 -30.28 12.40
CA GLU A 240 4.34 -29.08 12.43
C GLU A 240 4.39 -28.39 11.06
N ALA A 241 4.42 -29.17 9.97
CA ALA A 241 4.42 -28.65 8.61
C ALA A 241 3.15 -27.84 8.30
N ASP A 242 1.98 -28.27 8.80
CA ASP A 242 0.73 -27.53 8.63
C ASP A 242 0.78 -26.18 9.34
N LEU A 243 1.31 -26.16 10.57
CA LEU A 243 1.45 -24.95 11.37
C LEU A 243 2.47 -23.98 10.78
N ARG A 244 3.61 -24.50 10.28
CA ARG A 244 4.63 -23.69 9.58
C ARG A 244 4.03 -23.02 8.34
N ARG A 245 3.23 -23.74 7.55
CA ARG A 245 2.55 -23.16 6.38
C ARG A 245 1.59 -22.03 6.78
N GLU A 246 0.77 -22.25 7.81
CA GLU A 246 -0.19 -21.25 8.31
C GLU A 246 0.51 -19.98 8.81
N VAL A 247 1.59 -20.10 9.59
CA VAL A 247 2.31 -18.93 10.10
C VAL A 247 3.04 -18.16 8.98
N ILE A 248 3.54 -18.86 7.94
CA ILE A 248 4.11 -18.23 6.74
C ILE A 248 3.04 -17.42 6.00
N GLU A 249 1.86 -18.00 5.76
CA GLU A 249 0.76 -17.32 5.08
C GLU A 249 0.32 -16.07 5.84
N GLN A 250 0.17 -16.17 7.17
CA GLN A 250 -0.16 -15.03 8.01
C GLN A 250 0.91 -13.94 7.94
N TYR A 251 2.19 -14.32 8.10
CA TYR A 251 3.32 -13.40 8.01
C TYR A 251 3.34 -12.66 6.67
N ASP A 252 3.26 -13.39 5.56
CA ASP A 252 3.32 -12.85 4.20
C ASP A 252 2.19 -11.86 3.92
N ASN A 253 0.97 -12.18 4.39
CA ASN A 253 -0.19 -11.31 4.22
C ASN A 253 -0.01 -9.98 4.96
N LEU A 254 0.48 -10.04 6.20
CA LEU A 254 0.69 -8.84 7.03
C LEU A 254 1.86 -8.01 6.52
N GLU A 255 2.97 -8.63 6.15
CA GLU A 255 4.12 -7.92 5.59
C GLU A 255 3.74 -7.25 4.26
N ARG A 256 2.92 -7.92 3.43
CA ARG A 256 2.36 -7.31 2.21
C ARG A 256 1.57 -6.05 2.53
N ILE A 257 0.61 -6.12 3.46
CA ILE A 257 -0.21 -4.96 3.85
C ILE A 257 0.69 -3.82 4.35
N ARG A 258 1.61 -4.12 5.26
CA ARG A 258 2.52 -3.17 5.89
C ARG A 258 3.41 -2.44 4.87
N ILE A 259 4.07 -3.19 3.98
CA ILE A 259 5.01 -2.64 3.01
C ILE A 259 4.29 -1.89 1.88
N VAL A 260 3.19 -2.45 1.36
CA VAL A 260 2.41 -1.81 0.28
C VAL A 260 1.79 -0.50 0.77
N ASP A 261 1.17 -0.49 1.96
CA ASP A 261 0.59 0.73 2.53
C ASP A 261 1.66 1.82 2.77
N TYR A 262 2.82 1.43 3.33
CA TYR A 262 3.95 2.35 3.51
C TYR A 262 4.43 2.94 2.18
N ASN A 263 4.70 2.09 1.17
CA ASN A 263 5.21 2.54 -0.13
C ASN A 263 4.21 3.47 -0.83
N ASN A 264 2.90 3.19 -0.73
CA ASN A 264 1.85 4.04 -1.29
C ASN A 264 1.75 5.39 -0.58
N LYS A 265 1.83 5.40 0.75
CA LYS A 265 1.89 6.64 1.54
C LYS A 265 3.13 7.46 1.19
N LEU A 266 4.29 6.82 1.00
CA LEU A 266 5.53 7.50 0.66
C LEU A 266 5.44 8.13 -0.72
N HIS A 267 4.99 7.35 -1.73
CA HIS A 267 4.76 7.85 -3.08
C HIS A 267 3.87 9.09 -3.06
N ARG A 268 2.72 9.01 -2.38
CA ARG A 268 1.77 10.12 -2.25
C ARG A 268 2.40 11.35 -1.58
N ALA A 269 3.21 11.17 -0.53
CA ALA A 269 3.87 12.27 0.14
C ALA A 269 4.89 12.98 -0.78
N VAL A 270 5.73 12.22 -1.51
CA VAL A 270 6.70 12.79 -2.46
C VAL A 270 5.98 13.51 -3.60
N SER A 271 4.97 12.86 -4.21
CA SER A 271 4.20 13.44 -5.32
C SER A 271 3.46 14.71 -4.92
N ARG A 272 2.84 14.77 -3.73
CA ARG A 272 2.21 16.00 -3.20
C ARG A 272 3.20 17.14 -3.01
N ARG A 273 4.42 16.86 -2.54
CA ARG A 273 5.49 17.86 -2.43
C ARG A 273 5.95 18.35 -3.81
N ALA A 274 6.07 17.46 -4.78
CA ALA A 274 6.39 17.82 -6.17
C ALA A 274 5.30 18.73 -6.76
N ILE A 275 4.03 18.35 -6.63
CA ILE A 275 2.87 19.16 -7.07
C ILE A 275 2.92 20.55 -6.46
N LYS A 276 3.15 20.64 -5.15
CA LYS A 276 3.19 21.93 -4.45
C LYS A 276 4.37 22.81 -4.86
N ARG A 277 5.51 22.23 -5.25
CA ARG A 277 6.62 22.96 -5.87
C ARG A 277 6.21 23.50 -7.24
N TRP A 278 5.61 22.67 -8.09
CA TRP A 278 5.13 23.09 -9.40
C TRP A 278 4.06 24.17 -9.31
N THR A 279 3.17 24.13 -8.31
CA THR A 279 2.18 25.20 -8.13
C THR A 279 2.79 26.51 -7.67
N ARG A 280 3.88 26.48 -6.92
CA ARG A 280 4.59 27.70 -6.50
C ARG A 280 5.39 28.31 -7.65
N ASN A 281 6.12 27.48 -8.39
CA ASN A 281 7.15 27.94 -9.33
C ASN A 281 6.73 27.89 -10.81
N GLY A 282 5.65 27.18 -11.14
CA GLY A 282 5.33 26.74 -12.49
C GLY A 282 6.06 25.43 -12.86
N THR A 283 5.56 24.73 -13.88
CA THR A 283 6.12 23.43 -14.31
C THR A 283 7.36 23.57 -15.20
N GLU A 284 7.55 24.72 -15.86
CA GLU A 284 8.67 24.93 -16.80
C GLU A 284 10.02 25.11 -16.12
N VAL A 285 10.02 25.55 -14.85
CA VAL A 285 11.24 25.60 -14.05
C VAL A 285 11.64 24.16 -13.75
N PRO A 286 12.88 23.72 -14.13
CA PRO A 286 13.40 22.41 -13.77
C PRO A 286 13.30 22.24 -12.25
N SER A 287 12.24 21.57 -11.84
CA SER A 287 11.97 21.35 -10.44
C SER A 287 12.73 20.10 -10.10
N ASP A 288 13.81 20.25 -9.34
CA ASP A 288 14.39 19.14 -8.62
C ASP A 288 13.25 18.43 -7.89
N LEU A 289 13.01 17.15 -8.25
CA LEU A 289 12.00 16.30 -7.61
C LEU A 289 12.28 16.14 -6.11
N GLY A 290 13.44 16.61 -5.65
CA GLY A 290 13.92 16.45 -4.30
C GLY A 290 14.46 15.04 -4.10
N GLU A 291 14.47 14.59 -2.85
CA GLU A 291 14.90 13.23 -2.54
C GLU A 291 13.92 12.21 -3.16
N LEU A 292 14.45 11.32 -3.99
CA LEU A 292 13.70 10.22 -4.57
C LEU A 292 13.14 9.31 -3.46
N PRO A 293 11.94 8.73 -3.63
CA PRO A 293 11.36 7.84 -2.65
C PRO A 293 12.24 6.60 -2.45
N LYS A 294 12.63 6.34 -1.21
CA LYS A 294 13.30 5.09 -0.80
C LYS A 294 12.24 4.07 -0.41
N TYR A 295 11.68 3.40 -1.40
CA TYR A 295 10.70 2.35 -1.16
C TYR A 295 11.31 1.15 -0.42
N GLN A 296 10.47 0.48 0.37
CA GLN A 296 10.86 -0.69 1.15
C GLN A 296 10.58 -1.96 0.37
N MET A 297 11.51 -2.91 0.44
CA MET A 297 11.36 -4.24 -0.15
C MET A 297 10.34 -5.06 0.65
N LEU A 298 9.44 -5.72 -0.06
CA LEU A 298 8.60 -6.77 0.50
C LEU A 298 9.45 -8.03 0.65
N VAL A 299 9.61 -8.50 1.89
CA VAL A 299 10.28 -9.76 2.20
C VAL A 299 9.24 -10.77 2.64
N ARG A 300 9.03 -11.81 1.83
CA ARG A 300 8.09 -12.88 2.17
C ARG A 300 8.83 -14.05 2.79
N ALA A 301 8.25 -14.64 3.82
CA ALA A 301 8.73 -15.85 4.45
C ALA A 301 8.77 -17.03 3.46
N ALA A 302 7.78 -17.12 2.58
CA ALA A 302 7.73 -18.15 1.55
C ALA A 302 8.94 -18.07 0.59
N ASP A 303 9.25 -16.87 0.11
CA ASP A 303 10.33 -16.65 -0.86
C ASP A 303 11.71 -16.93 -0.20
N VAL A 304 11.89 -16.58 1.07
CA VAL A 304 13.10 -16.91 1.85
C VAL A 304 13.24 -18.41 2.07
N LEU A 305 12.15 -19.10 2.43
CA LEU A 305 12.15 -20.54 2.64
C LEU A 305 12.49 -21.31 1.35
N GLU A 306 11.95 -20.88 0.21
CA GLU A 306 12.25 -21.46 -1.10
C GLU A 306 13.73 -21.28 -1.45
N ALA A 307 14.26 -20.07 -1.28
CA ALA A 307 15.66 -19.77 -1.53
C ALA A 307 16.60 -20.56 -0.60
N GLU A 308 16.25 -20.72 0.68
CA GLU A 308 17.02 -21.53 1.63
C GLU A 308 17.00 -23.02 1.26
N THR A 309 15.83 -23.54 0.87
CA THR A 309 15.68 -24.93 0.43
C THR A 309 16.54 -25.22 -0.80
N GLN A 310 16.53 -24.32 -1.79
CA GLN A 310 17.35 -24.46 -2.99
C GLN A 310 18.84 -24.47 -2.66
N ARG A 311 19.32 -23.54 -1.83
CA ARG A 311 20.74 -23.51 -1.41
C ARG A 311 21.17 -24.79 -0.70
N ASN A 312 20.32 -25.33 0.16
CA ASN A 312 20.59 -26.59 0.85
C ASN A 312 20.67 -27.76 -0.14
N GLN A 313 19.79 -27.78 -1.14
CA GLN A 313 19.81 -28.79 -2.19
C GLN A 313 21.09 -28.70 -3.04
N ASP A 314 21.45 -27.51 -3.50
CA ASP A 314 22.68 -27.27 -4.27
C ASP A 314 23.93 -27.72 -3.49
N THR A 315 23.94 -27.48 -2.18
CA THR A 315 25.03 -27.90 -1.28
C THR A 315 25.10 -29.43 -1.19
N LEU A 316 23.96 -30.11 -1.07
CA LEU A 316 23.92 -31.57 -1.02
C LEU A 316 24.37 -32.21 -2.33
N ASP A 317 24.01 -31.62 -3.47
CA ASP A 317 24.41 -32.12 -4.79
C ASP A 317 25.91 -31.93 -5.01
N ALA A 318 26.48 -30.78 -4.63
CA ALA A 318 27.93 -30.56 -4.67
C ALA A 318 28.71 -31.55 -3.77
N ILE A 319 28.19 -31.88 -2.58
CA ILE A 319 28.81 -32.88 -1.70
C ILE A 319 28.80 -34.27 -2.35
N ARG A 320 27.69 -34.64 -3.02
CA ARG A 320 27.58 -35.92 -3.72
C ARG A 320 28.55 -36.01 -4.90
N GLU A 321 28.67 -34.96 -5.70
CA GLU A 321 29.61 -34.90 -6.82
C GLU A 321 31.05 -35.08 -6.34
N PHE A 322 31.45 -34.39 -5.27
CA PHE A 322 32.78 -34.53 -4.68
C PHE A 322 33.08 -35.96 -4.19
N GLN A 323 32.09 -36.65 -3.61
CA GLN A 323 32.25 -38.04 -3.17
C GLN A 323 32.39 -39.02 -4.33
N VAL A 324 31.74 -38.75 -5.47
CA VAL A 324 31.89 -39.55 -6.70
C VAL A 324 33.29 -39.37 -7.29
N GLU A 325 33.78 -38.13 -7.39
CA GLU A 325 35.14 -37.87 -7.87
C GLU A 325 36.22 -38.50 -6.96
N GLU A 326 36.03 -38.44 -5.64
CA GLU A 326 36.96 -39.06 -4.68
C GLU A 326 36.96 -40.60 -4.79
N THR A 327 35.82 -41.21 -5.12
CA THR A 327 35.73 -42.67 -5.30
C THR A 327 36.35 -43.13 -6.62
N ASP A 328 36.18 -42.37 -7.71
CA ASP A 328 36.81 -42.66 -9.00
C ASP A 328 38.35 -42.52 -8.93
N LEU A 329 38.86 -41.50 -8.22
CA LEU A 329 40.30 -41.30 -8.01
C LEU A 329 40.98 -42.37 -7.14
N ARG A 330 40.22 -43.07 -6.28
CA ARG A 330 40.74 -44.18 -5.47
C ARG A 330 40.74 -45.52 -6.22
N LEU A 331 40.05 -45.60 -7.36
CA LEU A 331 39.93 -46.81 -8.18
C LEU A 331 40.82 -46.78 -9.43
N SER A 332 41.38 -45.61 -9.79
CA SER A 332 42.44 -45.43 -10.78
C SER A 332 43.83 -45.53 -10.15
#